data_AF-A0A7X2XYG4-F1
#
_entry.id   AF-A0A7X2XYG4-F1
#
_cell.length_a   1.000
_cell.length_b   1.000
_cell.length_c   1.000
_cell.angle_alpha   90.00
_cell.angle_beta   90.00
_cell.angle_gamma   90.00
#
_symmetry.space_group_name_H-M   'P 1'
#
loop_
_entity.id
_entity.type
_entity.pdbx_description
1 polymer ?
#
loop_
_entity_poly.entity_id
_entity_poly.type
_entity_poly.pdbx_seq_one_letter_code
_entity_poly.pdbx_strand_id
1 'polypeptide(L)'
;MLNRTEVANAIQAVLNKNYNLVSDPTATNKLDHNDNVDQDFTVMFSKLPDASYTSVPVDEAGNPIPGTTPTAETGEPGTPVKTPTVLGYTPSKTLPEVPTDNGDVKVVYSPDVQKGTVHFVDEAGGTLAPDIEVTGVTNGLIDHTKLSNQIQQIINHNYNLVSDDTAVVVFNNDDNDNQNFTISFSKLPDAGYTSVPVDEAGNPIPGTTPT
;
A
#
# COMPACT_ATOMS: atom_id res chain seq x y z
N MET A 1 -33.72 -45.91 22.72
CA MET A 1 -33.71 -44.48 23.09
C MET A 1 -33.10 -43.73 21.92
N LEU A 2 -33.69 -42.60 21.50
CA LEU A 2 -33.07 -41.75 20.48
C LEU A 2 -31.66 -41.35 20.95
N ASN A 3 -30.62 -41.53 20.14
CA ASN A 3 -29.27 -41.08 20.49
C ASN A 3 -29.21 -39.55 20.35
N ARG A 4 -29.72 -38.84 21.36
CA ARG A 4 -29.87 -37.38 21.33
C ARG A 4 -28.53 -36.66 21.16
N THR A 5 -27.42 -37.30 21.52
CA THR A 5 -26.07 -36.74 21.36
C THR A 5 -25.69 -36.61 19.87
N GLU A 6 -25.99 -37.61 19.05
CA GLU A 6 -25.68 -37.57 17.61
C GLU A 6 -26.52 -36.51 16.90
N VAL A 7 -27.81 -36.41 17.23
CA VAL A 7 -28.69 -35.39 16.66
C VAL A 7 -28.27 -33.99 17.08
N ALA A 8 -27.95 -33.76 18.35
CA ALA A 8 -27.48 -32.46 18.83
C ALA A 8 -26.17 -32.03 18.15
N ASN A 9 -25.23 -32.97 17.94
CA ASN A 9 -23.99 -32.69 17.23
C ASN A 9 -24.24 -32.34 15.76
N ALA A 10 -25.17 -33.04 15.09
CA ALA A 10 -25.55 -32.73 13.72
C ALA A 10 -26.21 -31.35 13.61
N ILE A 11 -27.09 -30.99 14.55
CA ILE A 11 -27.70 -29.65 14.64
C ILE A 11 -26.60 -28.59 14.81
N GLN A 12 -25.69 -28.77 15.77
CA GLN A 12 -24.62 -27.81 16.01
C GLN A 12 -23.71 -27.64 14.79
N ALA A 13 -23.43 -28.72 14.06
CA ALA A 13 -22.64 -28.67 12.83
C ALA A 13 -23.31 -27.85 11.72
N VAL A 14 -24.65 -27.77 11.68
CA VAL A 14 -25.40 -26.91 10.74
C VAL A 14 -25.44 -25.47 11.23
N LEU A 15 -25.63 -25.24 12.54
CA LEU A 15 -25.58 -23.90 13.14
C LEU A 15 -24.22 -23.22 12.91
N ASN A 16 -23.12 -23.97 13.03
CA ASN A 16 -21.76 -23.50 12.75
C ASN A 16 -21.50 -23.13 11.27
N LYS A 17 -22.46 -23.38 10.39
CA LYS A 17 -22.43 -23.01 8.96
C LYS A 17 -23.36 -21.84 8.65
N ASN A 18 -23.63 -20.98 9.63
CA ASN A 18 -24.42 -19.75 9.48
C ASN A 18 -25.91 -20.03 9.16
N TYR A 19 -26.50 -20.98 9.88
CA TYR A 19 -27.93 -21.27 9.86
C TYR A 19 -28.55 -21.05 11.24
N ASN A 20 -29.84 -20.73 11.25
CA ASN A 20 -30.70 -20.78 12.42
C ASN A 20 -31.50 -22.09 12.44
N LEU A 21 -31.66 -22.67 13.64
CA LEU A 21 -32.59 -23.77 13.86
C LEU A 21 -34.02 -23.23 13.85
N VAL A 22 -34.86 -23.76 12.96
CA VAL A 22 -36.28 -23.39 12.83
C VAL A 22 -37.15 -24.36 13.61
N SER A 23 -36.87 -25.67 13.54
CA SER A 23 -37.59 -26.67 14.29
C SER A 23 -36.74 -27.90 14.58
N ASP A 24 -36.87 -28.43 15.81
CA ASP A 24 -36.29 -29.71 16.22
C ASP A 24 -37.36 -30.58 16.90
N PRO A 25 -38.10 -31.41 16.12
CA PRO A 25 -39.09 -32.31 16.68
C PRO A 25 -38.46 -33.45 17.51
N THR A 26 -37.15 -33.69 17.40
CA THR A 26 -36.44 -34.74 18.16
C THR A 26 -36.27 -34.36 19.64
N ALA A 27 -36.39 -33.07 19.97
CA ALA A 27 -36.32 -32.59 21.34
C ALA A 27 -37.62 -32.82 22.13
N THR A 28 -38.77 -32.84 21.44
CA THR A 28 -40.10 -32.84 22.09
C THR A 28 -40.90 -34.11 21.86
N ASN A 29 -40.67 -34.82 20.75
CA ASN A 29 -41.50 -35.95 20.36
C ASN A 29 -40.99 -37.29 20.92
N LYS A 30 -41.92 -38.21 21.18
CA LYS A 30 -41.63 -39.59 21.56
C LYS A 30 -41.75 -40.49 20.33
N LEU A 31 -41.00 -41.59 20.35
CA LEU A 31 -41.19 -42.67 19.39
C LEU A 31 -42.60 -43.26 19.54
N ASP A 32 -43.22 -43.61 18.42
CA ASP A 32 -44.48 -44.35 18.45
C ASP A 32 -44.27 -45.82 18.88
N HIS A 33 -45.36 -46.58 18.97
CA HIS A 33 -45.34 -47.99 19.37
C HIS A 33 -45.33 -48.96 18.17
N ASN A 34 -45.07 -48.48 16.96
CA ASN A 34 -45.14 -49.29 15.76
C ASN A 34 -43.76 -49.83 15.37
N ASP A 35 -43.43 -51.00 15.90
CA ASP A 35 -42.14 -51.66 15.64
C ASP A 35 -41.91 -52.11 14.19
N ASN A 36 -42.91 -51.95 13.30
CA ASN A 36 -42.82 -52.35 11.89
C ASN A 36 -42.56 -51.18 10.94
N VAL A 37 -42.50 -49.93 11.44
CA VAL A 37 -42.34 -48.74 10.62
C VAL A 37 -41.32 -47.80 11.27
N ASP A 38 -40.30 -47.41 10.51
CA ASP A 38 -39.35 -46.41 10.96
C ASP A 38 -40.03 -45.03 11.07
N GLN A 39 -39.75 -44.31 12.14
CA GLN A 39 -40.26 -42.96 12.34
C GLN A 39 -39.20 -41.93 11.94
N ASP A 40 -39.55 -41.10 10.95
CA ASP A 40 -38.69 -40.02 10.49
C ASP A 40 -38.97 -38.71 11.24
N PHE A 41 -37.90 -37.99 11.57
CA PHE A 41 -37.96 -36.63 12.11
C PHE A 41 -37.21 -35.68 11.18
N THR A 42 -37.88 -34.63 10.74
CA THR A 42 -37.27 -33.57 9.93
C THR A 42 -36.91 -32.38 10.82
N VAL A 43 -35.63 -32.10 10.94
CA VAL A 43 -35.12 -30.88 11.56
C VAL A 43 -35.02 -29.81 10.48
N MET A 44 -35.62 -28.64 10.72
CA MET A 44 -35.62 -27.54 9.75
C MET A 44 -34.64 -26.45 10.16
N PHE A 45 -33.93 -25.91 9.17
CA PHE A 45 -33.03 -24.79 9.33
C PHE A 45 -33.37 -23.68 8.32
N SER A 46 -33.05 -22.45 8.66
CA SER A 46 -33.06 -21.31 7.76
C SER A 46 -31.68 -20.72 7.69
N LYS A 47 -31.22 -20.33 6.50
CA LYS A 47 -29.95 -19.62 6.33
C LYS A 47 -30.02 -18.27 7.07
N LEU A 48 -28.92 -17.84 7.68
CA LEU A 48 -28.83 -16.48 8.22
C LEU A 48 -29.07 -15.45 7.09
N PRO A 49 -29.75 -14.33 7.38
CA PRO A 49 -29.84 -13.24 6.42
C PRO A 49 -28.46 -12.60 6.22
N ASP A 50 -28.31 -11.84 5.14
CA ASP A 50 -27.10 -11.03 4.92
C ASP A 50 -26.92 -10.05 6.09
N ALA A 51 -25.68 -9.95 6.58
CA ALA A 51 -25.30 -8.99 7.60
C ALA A 51 -24.88 -7.66 6.95
N SER A 52 -25.17 -6.55 7.63
CA SER A 52 -24.69 -5.23 7.23
C SER A 52 -23.39 -4.93 7.96
N TYR A 53 -22.35 -4.50 7.25
CA TYR A 53 -21.06 -4.19 7.84
C TYR A 53 -20.44 -2.96 7.18
N THR A 54 -19.39 -2.42 7.80
CA THR A 54 -18.62 -1.31 7.25
C THR A 54 -17.17 -1.71 7.07
N SER A 55 -16.73 -1.78 5.82
CA SER A 55 -15.33 -2.04 5.47
C SER A 55 -14.48 -0.80 5.75
N VAL A 56 -13.47 -0.96 6.60
CA VAL A 56 -12.52 0.10 6.96
C VAL A 56 -11.14 -0.29 6.39
N PRO A 57 -10.63 0.42 5.37
CA PRO A 57 -9.27 0.21 4.87
C PRO A 57 -8.23 0.59 5.93
N VAL A 58 -7.33 -0.33 6.24
CA VAL A 58 -6.25 -0.12 7.20
C VAL A 58 -4.91 -0.60 6.64
N ASP A 59 -3.81 -0.03 7.15
CA ASP A 59 -2.46 -0.52 6.91
C ASP A 59 -2.17 -1.82 7.69
N GLU A 60 -0.98 -2.37 7.51
CA GLU A 60 -0.52 -3.60 8.21
C GLU A 60 -0.46 -3.44 9.74
N ALA A 61 -0.34 -2.21 10.26
CA ALA A 61 -0.38 -1.91 11.69
C ALA A 61 -1.82 -1.69 12.21
N GLY A 62 -2.82 -1.70 11.34
CA GLY A 62 -4.23 -1.52 11.67
C GLY A 62 -4.69 -0.07 11.77
N ASN A 63 -3.90 0.90 11.29
CA ASN A 63 -4.26 2.32 11.21
C ASN A 63 -5.07 2.60 9.93
N PRO A 64 -6.06 3.50 9.96
CA PRO A 64 -6.78 3.90 8.76
C PRO A 64 -5.86 4.49 7.68
N ILE A 65 -6.08 4.10 6.43
CA ILE A 65 -5.31 4.65 5.31
C ILE A 65 -5.79 6.08 5.01
N PRO A 66 -4.89 7.09 5.00
CA PRO A 66 -5.26 8.48 4.73
C PRO A 66 -5.99 8.64 3.39
N GLY A 67 -7.00 9.51 3.36
CA GLY A 67 -7.78 9.80 2.14
C GLY A 67 -8.80 8.72 1.76
N THR A 68 -8.91 7.64 2.53
CA THR A 68 -9.98 6.64 2.37
C THR A 68 -11.15 6.92 3.30
N THR A 69 -12.33 6.42 2.93
CA THR A 69 -13.53 6.47 3.75
C THR A 69 -14.09 5.06 3.94
N PRO A 70 -14.59 4.71 5.13
CA PRO A 70 -15.25 3.43 5.32
C PRO A 70 -16.47 3.26 4.39
N THR A 71 -16.69 2.04 3.91
CA THR A 71 -17.77 1.72 2.97
C THR A 71 -18.77 0.78 3.60
N ALA A 72 -20.05 1.17 3.62
CA ALA A 72 -21.13 0.31 4.07
C ALA A 72 -21.45 -0.77 3.02
N GLU A 73 -21.52 -2.01 3.44
CA GLU A 73 -21.69 -3.19 2.59
C GLU A 73 -22.65 -4.19 3.24
N THR A 74 -23.12 -5.14 2.44
CA THR A 74 -23.86 -6.32 2.90
C THR A 74 -23.25 -7.58 2.32
N GLY A 75 -23.38 -8.69 3.05
CA GLY A 75 -22.91 -10.00 2.58
C GLY A 75 -23.38 -11.15 3.46
N GLU A 76 -23.19 -12.36 2.95
CA GLU A 76 -23.47 -13.59 3.70
C GLU A 76 -22.43 -13.78 4.81
N PRO A 77 -22.84 -13.98 6.07
CA PRO A 77 -21.92 -14.27 7.17
C PRO A 77 -20.96 -15.41 6.84
N GLY A 78 -19.70 -15.29 7.28
CA GLY A 78 -18.64 -16.29 7.05
C GLY A 78 -18.08 -16.33 5.63
N THR A 79 -18.52 -15.47 4.72
CA THR A 79 -17.89 -15.29 3.40
C THR A 79 -16.87 -14.16 3.45
N PRO A 80 -15.84 -14.12 2.58
CA PRO A 80 -14.91 -13.01 2.54
C PRO A 80 -15.62 -11.67 2.30
N VAL A 81 -15.22 -10.62 3.04
CA VAL A 81 -15.76 -9.28 2.82
C VAL A 81 -15.40 -8.74 1.44
N LYS A 82 -16.20 -7.79 0.97
CA LYS A 82 -15.85 -7.01 -0.22
C LYS A 82 -14.74 -6.02 0.11
N THR A 83 -13.82 -5.87 -0.84
CA THR A 83 -12.68 -4.95 -0.74
C THR A 83 -12.96 -3.69 -1.55
N PRO A 84 -13.06 -2.50 -0.92
CA PRO A 84 -13.10 -1.26 -1.66
C PRO A 84 -11.81 -1.05 -2.46
N THR A 85 -11.90 -0.38 -3.62
CA THR A 85 -10.71 0.06 -4.35
C THR A 85 -10.06 1.21 -3.59
N VAL A 86 -8.76 1.07 -3.30
CA VAL A 86 -7.94 2.11 -2.68
C VAL A 86 -6.79 2.41 -3.63
N LEU A 87 -6.72 3.65 -4.14
CA LEU A 87 -5.69 4.03 -5.12
C LEU A 87 -4.28 3.89 -4.52
N GLY A 88 -3.39 3.18 -5.22
CA GLY A 88 -2.02 2.93 -4.80
C GLY A 88 -1.89 1.94 -3.63
N TYR A 89 -2.93 1.17 -3.33
CA TYR A 89 -2.91 0.13 -2.32
C TYR A 89 -3.62 -1.15 -2.78
N THR A 90 -2.99 -2.29 -2.50
CA THR A 90 -3.55 -3.62 -2.76
C THR A 90 -4.04 -4.29 -1.45
N PRO A 91 -5.26 -4.85 -1.40
CA PRO A 91 -5.74 -5.55 -0.21
C PRO A 91 -4.97 -6.86 0.00
N SER A 92 -4.88 -7.29 1.27
CA SER A 92 -4.32 -8.59 1.63
C SER A 92 -5.09 -9.72 0.96
N LYS A 93 -4.37 -10.79 0.59
CA LYS A 93 -4.98 -12.02 0.05
C LYS A 93 -5.87 -12.71 1.07
N THR A 94 -5.54 -12.57 2.35
CA THR A 94 -6.34 -13.12 3.45
C THR A 94 -7.30 -12.03 3.91
N LEU A 95 -8.54 -12.13 3.46
CA LEU A 95 -9.60 -11.21 3.82
C LEU A 95 -10.32 -11.68 5.08
N PRO A 96 -10.79 -10.75 5.92
CA PRO A 96 -11.70 -11.09 7.00
C PRO A 96 -13.04 -11.57 6.43
N GLU A 97 -13.78 -12.31 7.25
CA GLU A 97 -15.11 -12.77 6.92
C GLU A 97 -16.16 -11.73 7.30
N VAL A 98 -17.29 -11.75 6.58
CA VAL A 98 -18.49 -11.00 6.93
C VAL A 98 -18.97 -11.50 8.30
N PRO A 99 -19.16 -10.59 9.28
CA PRO A 99 -19.58 -10.97 10.62
C PRO A 99 -21.04 -11.45 10.61
N THR A 100 -21.40 -12.25 11.61
CA THR A 100 -22.81 -12.65 11.84
C THR A 100 -23.65 -11.50 12.37
N ASP A 101 -23.02 -10.60 13.13
CA ASP A 101 -23.62 -9.39 13.70
C ASP A 101 -23.10 -8.15 12.98
N ASN A 102 -23.89 -7.09 12.92
CA ASN A 102 -23.48 -5.86 12.24
C ASN A 102 -22.23 -5.23 12.91
N GLY A 103 -21.32 -4.65 12.11
CA GLY A 103 -20.16 -3.96 12.65
C GLY A 103 -19.10 -3.54 11.63
N ASP A 104 -18.02 -2.97 12.14
CA ASP A 104 -16.88 -2.55 11.32
C ASP A 104 -15.95 -3.74 11.08
N VAL A 105 -15.51 -3.89 9.83
CA VAL A 105 -14.54 -4.90 9.42
C VAL A 105 -13.32 -4.21 8.85
N LYS A 106 -12.17 -4.45 9.49
CA LYS A 106 -10.89 -3.91 9.01
C LYS A 106 -10.35 -4.75 7.85
N VAL A 107 -10.16 -4.11 6.71
CA VAL A 107 -9.53 -4.73 5.54
C VAL A 107 -8.11 -4.21 5.45
N VAL A 108 -7.13 -5.09 5.54
CA VAL A 108 -5.71 -4.74 5.51
C VAL A 108 -5.26 -4.53 4.06
N TYR A 109 -4.56 -3.45 3.78
CA TYR A 109 -3.91 -3.18 2.51
C TYR A 109 -2.41 -2.93 2.69
N SER A 110 -1.65 -3.25 1.65
CA SER A 110 -0.23 -2.90 1.52
C SER A 110 -0.09 -1.84 0.42
N PRO A 111 0.80 -0.84 0.58
CA PRO A 111 1.03 0.17 -0.45
C PRO A 111 1.70 -0.45 -1.68
N ASP A 112 1.25 -0.01 -2.85
CA ASP A 112 1.78 -0.50 -4.12
C ASP A 112 3.15 0.12 -4.44
N VAL A 113 3.91 -0.57 -5.29
CA VAL A 113 5.23 -0.10 -5.73
C VAL A 113 5.05 0.99 -6.79
N GLN A 114 5.60 2.16 -6.50
CA GLN A 114 5.61 3.33 -7.37
C GLN A 114 6.97 3.50 -8.07
N LYS A 115 6.94 4.18 -9.21
CA LYS A 115 8.12 4.44 -10.05
C LYS A 115 8.24 5.93 -10.35
N GLY A 116 9.47 6.35 -10.55
CA GLY A 116 9.76 7.67 -11.07
C GLY A 116 11.10 7.75 -11.77
N THR A 117 11.30 8.84 -12.47
CA THR A 117 12.52 9.17 -13.20
C THR A 117 13.02 10.51 -12.69
N VAL A 118 14.30 10.58 -12.34
CA VAL A 118 14.98 11.81 -11.89
C VAL A 118 15.86 12.35 -13.01
N HIS A 119 15.60 13.59 -13.41
CA HIS A 119 16.34 14.34 -14.41
C HIS A 119 17.32 15.30 -13.76
N PHE A 120 18.55 15.35 -14.29
CA PHE A 120 19.58 16.28 -13.84
C PHE A 120 19.81 17.33 -14.92
N VAL A 121 19.45 18.58 -14.64
CA VAL A 121 19.42 19.64 -15.66
C VAL A 121 20.17 20.90 -15.23
N ASP A 122 20.65 21.67 -16.20
CA ASP A 122 21.11 23.04 -15.97
C ASP A 122 19.95 24.05 -15.95
N GLU A 123 20.24 25.32 -15.66
CA GLU A 123 19.26 26.42 -15.65
C GLU A 123 18.54 26.63 -16.99
N ALA A 124 19.11 26.16 -18.11
CA ALA A 124 18.50 26.22 -19.43
C ALA A 124 17.69 24.95 -19.77
N GLY A 125 17.61 23.97 -18.86
CA GLY A 125 16.95 22.68 -19.07
C GLY A 125 17.81 21.66 -19.82
N GLY A 126 19.10 21.92 -20.02
CA GLY A 126 20.04 21.00 -20.64
C GLY A 126 20.41 19.85 -19.71
N THR A 127 20.36 18.61 -20.21
CA THR A 127 20.70 17.41 -19.44
C THR A 127 22.19 17.38 -19.06
N LEU A 128 22.49 17.22 -17.77
CA LEU A 128 23.84 17.17 -17.21
C LEU A 128 24.34 15.75 -16.90
N ALA A 129 23.42 14.81 -16.70
CA ALA A 129 23.72 13.41 -16.43
C ALA A 129 22.59 12.50 -16.94
N PRO A 130 22.84 11.19 -17.14
CA PRO A 130 21.78 10.24 -17.44
C PRO A 130 20.69 10.26 -16.37
N ASP A 131 19.45 10.04 -16.81
CA ASP A 131 18.31 9.91 -15.90
C ASP A 131 18.49 8.72 -14.95
N ILE A 132 18.00 8.88 -13.73
CA ILE A 132 17.99 7.80 -12.73
C ILE A 132 16.56 7.38 -12.44
N GLU A 133 16.27 6.11 -12.72
CA GLU A 133 15.04 5.46 -12.29
C GLU A 133 15.07 5.23 -10.78
N VAL A 134 13.99 5.65 -10.12
CA VAL A 134 13.73 5.48 -8.70
C VAL A 134 12.47 4.67 -8.48
N THR A 135 12.43 3.93 -7.38
CA THR A 135 11.26 3.15 -6.96
C THR A 135 11.00 3.37 -5.49
N GLY A 136 9.73 3.33 -5.10
CA GLY A 136 9.31 3.36 -3.71
C GLY A 136 7.93 2.75 -3.56
N VAL A 137 7.28 3.00 -2.43
CA VAL A 137 5.88 2.62 -2.22
C VAL A 137 5.01 3.87 -2.21
N THR A 138 3.71 3.72 -2.47
CA THR A 138 2.72 4.80 -2.36
C THR A 138 2.87 5.57 -1.04
N ASN A 139 2.92 6.90 -1.11
CA ASN A 139 3.17 7.80 0.02
C ASN A 139 4.54 7.61 0.73
N GLY A 140 5.44 6.81 0.16
CA GLY A 140 6.80 6.61 0.64
C GLY A 140 7.77 7.65 0.08
N LEU A 141 8.86 7.90 0.81
CA LEU A 141 9.95 8.76 0.37
C LEU A 141 10.78 8.09 -0.74
N ILE A 142 11.42 8.92 -1.56
CA ILE A 142 12.40 8.47 -2.56
C ILE A 142 13.70 8.05 -1.83
N ASP A 143 14.34 6.97 -2.27
CA ASP A 143 15.68 6.61 -1.81
C ASP A 143 16.75 7.47 -2.51
N HIS A 144 17.44 8.29 -1.72
CA HIS A 144 18.42 9.26 -2.18
C HIS A 144 19.83 8.70 -2.38
N THR A 145 20.06 7.41 -2.08
CA THR A 145 21.41 6.83 -2.07
C THR A 145 22.10 6.94 -3.44
N LYS A 146 21.38 6.67 -4.53
CA LYS A 146 21.91 6.80 -5.89
C LYS A 146 22.01 8.25 -6.35
N LEU A 147 21.01 9.07 -6.01
CA LEU A 147 20.93 10.47 -6.39
C LEU A 147 22.11 11.27 -5.80
N SER A 148 22.41 11.06 -4.52
CA SER A 148 23.50 11.76 -3.82
C SER A 148 24.85 11.62 -4.53
N ASN A 149 25.16 10.43 -5.06
CA ASN A 149 26.40 10.20 -5.80
C ASN A 149 26.43 10.99 -7.13
N GLN A 150 25.32 10.99 -7.88
CA GLN A 150 25.22 11.72 -9.15
C GLN A 150 25.27 13.23 -8.93
N ILE A 151 24.57 13.73 -7.90
CA ILE A 151 24.61 15.14 -7.48
C ILE A 151 26.06 15.55 -7.16
N GLN A 152 26.77 14.77 -6.36
CA GLN A 152 28.17 15.07 -6.01
C GLN A 152 29.09 15.06 -7.24
N GLN A 153 28.88 14.14 -8.19
CA GLN A 153 29.63 14.14 -9.44
C GLN A 153 29.39 15.41 -10.24
N ILE A 154 28.14 15.87 -10.38
CA ILE A 154 27.82 17.11 -11.12
C ILE A 154 28.47 18.32 -10.43
N ILE A 155 28.39 18.40 -9.09
CA ILE A 155 29.05 19.45 -8.31
C ILE A 155 30.56 19.48 -8.57
N ASN A 156 31.22 18.31 -8.61
CA ASN A 156 32.65 18.18 -8.91
C ASN A 156 33.02 18.62 -10.34
N HIS A 157 32.05 18.77 -11.25
CA HIS A 157 32.24 19.30 -12.60
C HIS A 157 31.93 20.80 -12.71
N ASN A 158 32.16 21.54 -11.62
CA ASN A 158 31.97 22.99 -11.53
C ASN A 158 30.51 23.42 -11.68
N TYR A 159 29.60 22.76 -10.99
CA TYR A 159 28.20 23.17 -10.86
C TYR A 159 27.83 23.36 -9.38
N ASN A 160 26.83 24.20 -9.12
CA ASN A 160 26.17 24.31 -7.83
C ASN A 160 24.74 23.76 -7.92
N LEU A 161 24.29 23.05 -6.89
CA LEU A 161 22.90 22.62 -6.77
C LEU A 161 21.98 23.83 -6.57
N VAL A 162 20.92 23.92 -7.35
CA VAL A 162 19.91 25.00 -7.30
C VAL A 162 18.62 24.49 -6.67
N SER A 163 18.09 23.36 -7.15
CA SER A 163 16.89 22.73 -6.59
C SER A 163 16.95 21.21 -6.66
N ASP A 164 16.22 20.56 -5.76
CA ASP A 164 16.04 19.12 -5.71
C ASP A 164 14.58 18.80 -5.40
N ASP A 165 13.81 18.43 -6.43
CA ASP A 165 12.39 18.06 -6.28
C ASP A 165 12.20 16.77 -5.47
N THR A 166 13.25 15.99 -5.24
CA THR A 166 13.19 14.70 -4.56
C THR A 166 13.36 14.79 -3.04
N ALA A 167 13.78 15.94 -2.50
CA ALA A 167 14.20 16.08 -1.09
C ALA A 167 13.10 15.89 -0.04
N VAL A 168 11.84 16.21 -0.37
CA VAL A 168 10.69 16.11 0.56
C VAL A 168 9.43 15.54 -0.07
N VAL A 169 9.52 15.05 -1.32
CA VAL A 169 8.38 14.51 -2.03
C VAL A 169 8.19 13.04 -1.69
N VAL A 170 6.93 12.62 -1.64
CA VAL A 170 6.56 11.21 -1.57
C VAL A 170 6.03 10.78 -2.92
N PHE A 171 6.16 9.49 -3.23
CA PHE A 171 5.46 8.93 -4.38
C PHE A 171 3.95 9.13 -4.23
N ASN A 172 3.29 9.54 -5.32
CA ASN A 172 1.83 9.59 -5.38
C ASN A 172 1.20 8.18 -5.29
N ASN A 173 -0.10 8.10 -5.48
CA ASN A 173 -0.90 6.88 -5.37
C ASN A 173 -1.51 6.43 -6.70
N ASP A 174 -0.96 6.85 -7.84
CA ASP A 174 -1.41 6.40 -9.16
C ASP A 174 -0.43 5.38 -9.74
N ASP A 175 -0.84 4.11 -9.74
CA ASP A 175 -0.01 2.99 -10.21
C ASP A 175 0.35 3.06 -11.71
N ASN A 176 -0.32 3.94 -12.46
CA ASN A 176 -0.06 4.13 -13.89
C ASN A 176 0.80 5.37 -14.17
N ASP A 177 1.18 6.12 -13.13
CA ASP A 177 1.98 7.32 -13.27
C ASP A 177 3.46 7.04 -12.98
N ASN A 178 4.29 7.17 -14.01
CA ASN A 178 5.73 7.24 -13.80
C ASN A 178 6.11 8.70 -13.53
N GLN A 179 6.36 9.00 -12.26
CA GLN A 179 6.57 10.36 -11.79
C GLN A 179 7.89 10.93 -12.29
N ASN A 180 7.91 12.21 -12.68
CA ASN A 180 9.13 12.87 -13.15
C ASN A 180 9.57 13.90 -12.11
N PHE A 181 10.83 13.82 -11.71
CA PHE A 181 11.45 14.72 -10.74
C PHE A 181 12.64 15.42 -11.37
N THR A 182 12.87 16.69 -11.02
CA THR A 182 14.00 17.45 -11.56
C THR A 182 14.94 17.87 -10.44
N ILE A 183 16.24 17.71 -10.69
CA ILE A 183 17.31 18.29 -9.88
C ILE A 183 18.06 19.27 -10.77
N SER A 184 18.04 20.54 -10.41
CA SER A 184 18.58 21.63 -11.22
C SER A 184 19.90 22.16 -10.67
N PHE A 185 20.78 22.59 -11.58
CA PHE A 185 22.11 23.08 -11.26
C PHE A 185 22.45 24.36 -12.03
N SER A 186 23.26 25.22 -11.42
CA SER A 186 23.87 26.37 -12.09
C SER A 186 25.34 26.11 -12.35
N LYS A 187 25.83 26.39 -13.55
CA LYS A 187 27.26 26.27 -13.86
C LYS A 187 28.04 27.34 -13.09
N LEU A 188 29.11 26.95 -12.40
CA LEU A 188 30.02 27.90 -11.78
C LEU A 188 30.72 28.71 -12.88
N PRO A 189 31.00 30.00 -12.64
CA PRO A 189 31.80 30.78 -13.57
C PRO A 189 33.17 30.13 -13.73
N ASP A 190 33.71 30.18 -14.95
CA ASP A 190 35.11 29.83 -15.18
C ASP A 190 35.96 30.69 -14.25
N ALA A 191 36.79 30.05 -13.43
CA ALA A 191 37.63 30.79 -12.52
C ALA A 191 38.61 31.64 -13.34
N GLY A 192 38.44 32.95 -13.30
CA GLY A 192 39.38 33.89 -13.87
C GLY A 192 40.63 33.91 -13.01
N TYR A 193 41.71 33.35 -13.53
CA TYR A 193 43.03 33.49 -12.92
C TYR A 193 43.81 34.51 -13.72
N THR A 194 44.54 35.39 -13.03
CA THR A 194 45.62 36.18 -13.64
C THR A 194 46.93 35.58 -13.17
N SER A 195 47.68 35.03 -14.12
CA SER A 195 49.04 34.57 -13.91
C SER A 195 49.99 35.76 -14.05
N VAL A 196 50.77 36.05 -13.00
CA VAL A 196 51.83 37.06 -13.04
C VAL A 196 53.17 36.33 -13.11
N PRO A 197 53.92 36.43 -14.22
CA PRO A 197 55.25 35.85 -14.29
C PRO A 197 56.17 36.47 -13.24
N VAL A 198 56.79 35.62 -12.42
CA VAL A 198 57.73 36.04 -11.37
C VAL A 198 59.12 35.41 -11.59
N ASP A 199 60.17 36.09 -11.12
CA ASP A 199 61.52 35.54 -11.07
C ASP A 199 61.68 34.45 -9.98
N GLU A 200 62.87 33.84 -9.88
CA GLU A 200 63.16 32.81 -8.85
C GLU A 200 63.01 33.33 -7.40
N ALA A 201 63.02 34.64 -7.20
CA ALA A 201 62.82 35.28 -5.90
C ALA A 201 61.34 35.68 -5.65
N GLY A 202 60.45 35.45 -6.63
CA GLY A 202 59.03 35.77 -6.54
C GLY A 202 58.65 37.20 -6.93
N ASN A 203 59.57 37.98 -7.51
CA ASN A 203 59.26 39.35 -7.98
C ASN A 203 58.65 39.34 -9.39
N PRO A 204 57.67 40.20 -9.69
CA PRO A 204 57.12 40.32 -11.04
C PRO A 204 58.20 40.63 -12.09
N ILE A 205 58.21 39.88 -13.21
CA ILE A 205 59.16 40.08 -14.30
C ILE A 205 58.76 41.34 -15.11
N PRO A 206 59.60 42.39 -15.14
CA PRO A 206 59.28 43.61 -15.89
C PRO A 206 59.09 43.35 -17.38
N GLY A 207 58.06 43.96 -17.98
CA GLY A 207 57.76 43.82 -19.41
C GLY A 207 56.90 42.60 -19.78
N THR A 208 56.51 41.78 -18.79
CA THR A 208 55.50 40.75 -18.98
C THR A 208 54.11 41.30 -18.66
N THR A 209 53.09 40.82 -19.39
CA THR A 209 51.70 41.18 -19.12
C THR A 209 51.06 40.02 -18.37
N PRO A 210 50.35 40.26 -17.24
CA PRO A 210 49.57 39.22 -16.62
C PRO A 210 48.57 38.65 -17.62
N THR A 211 48.48 37.33 -17.70
CA THR A 211 47.52 36.60 -18.56
C THR A 211 46.53 35.82 -17.75
#